data_AF-A0A7Y6DG89-F1
#
_entry.id   AF-A0A7Y6DG89-F1
#
_cell.length_a   1.000
_cell.length_b   1.000
_cell.length_c   1.000
_cell.angle_alpha   90.00
_cell.angle_beta   90.00
_cell.angle_gamma   90.00
#
_symmetry.space_group_name_H-M   'P 1'
#
loop_
_entity.id
_entity.type
_entity.pdbx_description
1 polymer ?
#
loop_
_entity_poly.entity_id
_entity_poly.type
_entity_poly.pdbx_seq_one_letter_code
_entity_poly.pdbx_strand_id
1 'polypeptide(L)'
;MKTLWQNCHAATMAQGVYSIIEDAAIVTHGEHIHWIGPRAELPAGDYPAVNDLKGGWVTPGLIDCHTHTVFGGNRSGEFEQRLQGVSYADIAAAGGGIASTVRATRAASEDELFASAAKRLKSLMRDGVTTVEIKSGYGLDLANERKMLRVARRLAAELPVSVRSSCLAAHALPPEYADRADDYIEHICAEMLPALAAEGLVDAVDAFCEYLAFSPAQVERVFVTAQQLGLPVKLHAEQLSSLHGSSLAARYQALSADHLEFMTEDDAIAMAESGTVAVLLPGAFYFLRETQLPPMDALRKHGVKIAVASDLNPGTSPALSVRLMLNMACTCFRMTPEEALAGATIHAAQALGMARTHGSLEVGKVADFVAWHIDRPADLSYWLGGELEKRVVRHGVEIA
;
A
#
# COMPACT_ATOMS: atom_id res chain seq x y z
N MET A 1 28.39 -6.46 -10.93
CA MET A 1 28.84 -5.76 -12.17
C MET A 1 28.24 -4.35 -12.16
N LYS A 2 28.95 -3.33 -12.66
CA LYS A 2 28.37 -1.98 -12.79
C LYS A 2 27.55 -1.89 -14.08
N THR A 3 26.35 -1.33 -13.98
CA THR A 3 25.47 -1.05 -15.12
C THR A 3 25.18 0.44 -15.17
N LEU A 4 25.40 1.05 -16.33
CA LEU A 4 25.09 2.45 -16.60
C LEU A 4 23.70 2.56 -17.24
N TRP A 5 22.86 3.43 -16.69
CA TRP A 5 21.59 3.86 -17.25
C TRP A 5 21.73 5.36 -17.55
N GLN A 6 21.61 5.76 -18.80
CA GLN A 6 21.95 7.13 -19.23
C GLN A 6 20.90 7.73 -20.17
N ASN A 7 21.06 9.02 -20.46
CA ASN A 7 20.19 9.79 -21.35
C ASN A 7 18.74 9.75 -20.82
N CYS A 8 18.56 10.30 -19.62
CA CYS A 8 17.27 10.45 -18.95
C CYS A 8 17.18 11.76 -18.18
N HIS A 9 16.00 12.08 -17.69
CA HIS A 9 15.78 13.01 -16.60
C HIS A 9 15.45 12.20 -15.34
N ALA A 10 15.78 12.66 -14.14
CA ALA A 10 15.44 11.94 -12.91
C ALA A 10 14.62 12.83 -11.97
N ALA A 11 13.47 12.35 -11.54
CA ALA A 11 12.78 12.84 -10.35
C ALA A 11 13.14 11.88 -9.20
N THR A 12 14.14 12.25 -8.41
CA THR A 12 14.73 11.34 -7.40
C THR A 12 13.82 11.09 -6.21
N MET A 13 12.81 11.94 -5.98
CA MET A 13 11.91 11.89 -4.83
C MET A 13 12.63 12.01 -3.47
N ALA A 14 13.88 12.49 -3.47
CA ALA A 14 14.60 12.80 -2.25
C ALA A 14 13.82 13.85 -1.44
N GLN A 15 13.76 13.68 -0.12
CA GLN A 15 13.06 14.59 0.80
C GLN A 15 11.54 14.75 0.56
N GLY A 16 10.91 13.98 -0.33
CA GLY A 16 9.47 14.06 -0.59
C GLY A 16 9.07 15.14 -1.60
N VAL A 17 10.01 15.59 -2.44
CA VAL A 17 9.77 16.49 -3.58
C VAL A 17 10.43 15.90 -4.83
N TYR A 18 10.14 16.38 -6.03
CA TYR A 18 10.68 15.77 -7.26
C TYR A 18 12.20 15.67 -7.26
N SER A 19 12.91 16.66 -6.70
CA SER A 19 14.37 16.71 -6.63
C SER A 19 14.99 16.35 -7.99
N ILE A 20 14.65 17.18 -8.99
CA ILE A 20 14.92 16.94 -10.41
C ILE A 20 16.41 17.02 -10.70
N ILE A 21 16.91 16.06 -11.48
CA ILE A 21 18.19 16.09 -12.17
C ILE A 21 17.92 16.01 -13.66
N GLU A 22 18.14 17.11 -14.37
CA GLU A 22 18.05 17.18 -15.83
C GLU A 22 19.29 16.54 -16.46
N ASP A 23 19.12 15.87 -17.61
CA ASP A 23 20.20 15.13 -18.30
C ASP A 23 21.03 14.26 -17.33
N ALA A 24 20.35 13.36 -16.63
CA ALA A 24 20.89 12.48 -15.61
C ALA A 24 21.51 11.19 -16.17
N ALA A 25 22.29 10.54 -15.31
CA ALA A 25 22.66 9.14 -15.43
C ALA A 25 22.63 8.46 -14.06
N ILE A 26 22.46 7.14 -14.06
CA ILE A 26 22.42 6.28 -12.88
C ILE A 26 23.40 5.13 -13.11
N VAL A 27 24.25 4.86 -12.13
CA VAL A 27 25.10 3.67 -12.10
C VAL A 27 24.58 2.75 -11.00
N THR A 28 24.23 1.53 -11.37
CA THR A 28 23.87 0.48 -10.40
C THR A 28 25.05 -0.49 -10.22
N HIS A 29 25.16 -1.08 -9.04
CA HIS A 29 26.11 -2.15 -8.76
C HIS A 29 25.42 -3.25 -7.96
N GLY A 30 25.17 -4.39 -8.62
CA GLY A 30 24.26 -5.38 -8.05
C GLY A 30 22.87 -4.76 -7.87
N GLU A 31 22.30 -4.95 -6.69
CA GLU A 31 20.93 -4.50 -6.39
C GLU A 31 20.82 -3.04 -5.98
N HIS A 32 21.92 -2.28 -5.93
CA HIS A 32 21.96 -0.95 -5.33
C HIS A 32 22.36 0.15 -6.31
N ILE A 33 21.88 1.36 -6.05
CA ILE A 33 22.32 2.60 -6.72
C ILE A 33 23.71 2.94 -6.19
N HIS A 34 24.72 2.84 -7.07
CA HIS A 34 26.10 3.17 -6.75
C HIS A 34 26.40 4.66 -6.98
N TRP A 35 25.75 5.28 -7.96
CA TRP A 35 25.87 6.71 -8.26
C TRP A 35 24.63 7.20 -9.02
N ILE A 36 24.24 8.44 -8.80
CA ILE A 36 23.21 9.15 -9.57
C ILE A 36 23.56 10.64 -9.59
N GLY A 37 23.45 11.28 -10.76
CA GLY A 37 23.80 12.70 -10.91
C GLY A 37 23.66 13.18 -12.35
N PRO A 38 24.01 14.45 -12.61
CA PRO A 38 24.09 14.99 -13.97
C PRO A 38 25.03 14.13 -14.81
N ARG A 39 24.62 13.75 -16.03
CA ARG A 39 25.38 12.87 -16.93
C ARG A 39 26.77 13.44 -17.27
N ALA A 40 26.90 14.76 -17.31
CA ALA A 40 28.19 15.43 -17.50
C ALA A 40 29.19 15.17 -16.35
N GLU A 41 28.70 14.80 -15.17
CA GLU A 41 29.49 14.46 -13.98
C GLU A 41 29.65 12.94 -13.77
N LEU A 42 29.23 12.14 -14.77
CA LEU A 42 29.36 10.68 -14.71
C LEU A 42 30.82 10.29 -14.41
N PRO A 43 31.09 9.52 -13.34
CA PRO A 43 32.45 9.15 -13.00
C PRO A 43 33.15 8.42 -14.15
N ALA A 44 34.41 8.74 -14.40
CA ALA A 44 35.21 7.97 -15.34
C ALA A 44 35.34 6.51 -14.84
N GLY A 45 35.15 5.56 -15.73
CA GLY A 45 35.22 4.15 -15.38
C GLY A 45 34.76 3.24 -16.50
N ASP A 46 34.92 1.93 -16.27
CA ASP A 46 34.40 0.91 -17.16
C ASP A 46 32.96 0.54 -16.75
N TYR A 47 32.06 0.56 -17.73
CA TYR A 47 30.64 0.24 -17.59
C TYR A 47 30.31 -0.91 -18.56
N PRO A 48 30.53 -2.17 -18.15
CA PRO A 48 30.39 -3.30 -19.07
C PRO A 48 28.94 -3.57 -19.53
N ALA A 49 27.95 -2.90 -18.95
CA ALA A 49 26.59 -2.80 -19.48
C ALA A 49 26.14 -1.33 -19.50
N VAL A 50 25.61 -0.88 -20.63
CA VAL A 50 25.12 0.49 -20.84
C VAL A 50 23.72 0.43 -21.45
N ASN A 51 22.77 1.07 -20.79
CA ASN A 51 21.37 1.18 -21.20
C ASN A 51 21.03 2.64 -21.49
N ASP A 52 20.59 2.91 -22.72
CA ASP A 52 20.05 4.20 -23.11
C ASP A 52 18.55 4.26 -22.77
N LEU A 53 18.15 5.26 -21.98
CA LEU A 53 16.76 5.51 -21.55
C LEU A 53 16.02 6.50 -22.47
N LYS A 54 16.65 6.94 -23.57
CA LYS A 54 16.06 7.70 -24.68
C LYS A 54 15.35 8.99 -24.28
N GLY A 55 15.91 9.71 -23.30
CA GLY A 55 15.36 10.96 -22.77
C GLY A 55 14.14 10.77 -21.85
N GLY A 56 13.84 9.54 -21.42
CA GLY A 56 12.73 9.29 -20.50
C GLY A 56 12.92 9.91 -19.12
N TRP A 57 11.81 10.11 -18.40
CA TRP A 57 11.82 10.50 -16.99
C TRP A 57 11.95 9.27 -16.09
N VAL A 58 12.89 9.30 -15.14
CA VAL A 58 13.12 8.22 -14.19
C VAL A 58 12.61 8.61 -12.82
N THR A 59 11.77 7.77 -12.23
CA THR A 59 11.30 7.89 -10.84
C THR A 59 11.71 6.64 -10.06
N PRO A 60 11.68 6.65 -8.72
CA PRO A 60 11.65 5.41 -7.96
C PRO A 60 10.51 4.50 -8.44
N GLY A 61 10.69 3.19 -8.25
CA GLY A 61 9.60 2.23 -8.40
C GLY A 61 8.40 2.65 -7.56
N LEU A 62 7.20 2.56 -8.13
CA LEU A 62 6.00 2.89 -7.37
C LEU A 62 5.82 1.86 -6.25
N ILE A 63 5.28 2.32 -5.13
CA ILE A 63 5.04 1.53 -3.94
C ILE A 63 3.56 1.61 -3.60
N ASP A 64 2.88 0.46 -3.63
CA ASP A 64 1.50 0.35 -3.18
C ASP A 64 1.49 -0.13 -1.72
N CYS A 65 1.41 0.80 -0.78
CA CYS A 65 1.61 0.53 0.65
C CYS A 65 0.37 0.01 1.39
N HIS A 66 -0.75 -0.20 0.69
CA HIS A 66 -1.99 -0.70 1.28
C HIS A 66 -2.80 -1.51 0.26
N THR A 67 -2.81 -2.84 0.37
CA THR A 67 -3.69 -3.68 -0.45
C THR A 67 -4.24 -4.89 0.30
N HIS A 68 -5.38 -5.40 -0.17
CA HIS A 68 -5.94 -6.69 0.20
C HIS A 68 -5.92 -7.61 -1.03
N THR A 69 -4.76 -7.74 -1.68
CA THR A 69 -4.63 -8.41 -3.00
C THR A 69 -5.03 -9.90 -3.00
N VAL A 70 -4.92 -10.58 -1.86
CA VAL A 70 -5.23 -12.01 -1.71
C VAL A 70 -6.66 -12.16 -1.21
N PHE A 71 -7.56 -12.64 -2.07
CA PHE A 71 -8.94 -12.96 -1.73
C PHE A 71 -9.52 -13.96 -2.74
N GLY A 72 -10.51 -14.73 -2.27
CA GLY A 72 -11.35 -15.58 -3.11
C GLY A 72 -12.60 -14.85 -3.60
N GLY A 73 -13.16 -15.35 -4.71
CA GLY A 73 -14.44 -14.86 -5.25
C GLY A 73 -14.36 -13.50 -5.93
N ASN A 74 -15.52 -12.86 -6.07
CA ASN A 74 -15.73 -11.58 -6.75
C ASN A 74 -17.03 -10.94 -6.22
N ARG A 75 -17.05 -9.62 -6.01
CA ARG A 75 -18.24 -8.87 -5.56
C ARG A 75 -18.92 -8.04 -6.66
N SER A 76 -18.61 -8.28 -7.93
CA SER A 76 -19.28 -7.57 -9.04
C SER A 76 -20.80 -7.78 -9.07
N GLY A 77 -21.29 -8.94 -8.62
CA GLY A 77 -22.74 -9.18 -8.50
C GLY A 77 -23.40 -8.31 -7.43
N GLU A 78 -22.73 -8.09 -6.30
CA GLU A 78 -23.21 -7.16 -5.28
C GLU A 78 -23.20 -5.71 -5.80
N PHE A 79 -22.15 -5.33 -6.54
CA PHE A 79 -22.08 -4.03 -7.18
C PHE A 79 -23.26 -3.80 -8.14
N GLU A 80 -23.59 -4.79 -8.97
CA GLU A 80 -24.76 -4.74 -9.86
C GLU A 80 -26.08 -4.60 -9.08
N GLN A 81 -26.28 -5.39 -8.03
CA GLN A 81 -27.47 -5.33 -7.18
C GLN A 81 -27.67 -3.95 -6.54
N ARG A 82 -26.59 -3.35 -6.01
CA ARG A 82 -26.64 -1.98 -5.44
C ARG A 82 -27.10 -0.96 -6.47
N LEU A 83 -26.58 -1.06 -7.71
CA LEU A 83 -26.97 -0.16 -8.81
C LEU A 83 -28.40 -0.39 -9.31
N GLN A 84 -28.97 -1.57 -9.04
CA GLN A 84 -30.38 -1.89 -9.29
C GLN A 84 -31.31 -1.47 -8.13
N GLY A 85 -30.77 -0.89 -7.06
CA GLY A 85 -31.54 -0.36 -5.93
C GLY A 85 -31.80 -1.36 -4.79
N VAL A 86 -31.12 -2.51 -4.76
CA VAL A 86 -31.18 -3.44 -3.63
C VAL A 86 -30.51 -2.80 -2.42
N SER A 87 -31.17 -2.84 -1.24
CA SER A 87 -30.64 -2.19 -0.04
C SER A 87 -29.41 -2.92 0.50
N TYR A 88 -28.52 -2.19 1.18
CA TYR A 88 -27.36 -2.79 1.85
C TYR A 88 -27.78 -3.86 2.86
N ALA A 89 -28.88 -3.63 3.58
CA ALA A 89 -29.42 -4.59 4.56
C ALA A 89 -29.85 -5.90 3.88
N ASP A 90 -30.52 -5.83 2.73
CA ASP A 90 -30.94 -7.02 1.98
C ASP A 90 -29.74 -7.79 1.42
N ILE A 91 -28.74 -7.06 0.91
CA ILE A 91 -27.48 -7.65 0.44
C ILE A 91 -26.76 -8.37 1.60
N ALA A 92 -26.65 -7.72 2.76
CA ALA A 92 -26.03 -8.31 3.94
C ALA A 92 -26.81 -9.54 4.45
N ALA A 93 -28.14 -9.46 4.49
CA ALA A 93 -29.02 -10.57 4.87
C ALA A 93 -28.92 -11.77 3.91
N ALA A 94 -28.68 -11.52 2.62
CA ALA A 94 -28.35 -12.54 1.63
C ALA A 94 -26.91 -13.08 1.73
N GLY A 95 -26.15 -12.67 2.76
CA GLY A 95 -24.77 -13.08 2.99
C GLY A 95 -23.74 -12.34 2.14
N GLY A 96 -24.08 -11.19 1.56
CA GLY A 96 -23.16 -10.30 0.83
C GLY A 96 -22.12 -9.64 1.74
N GLY A 97 -21.51 -8.54 1.29
CA GLY A 97 -20.55 -7.81 2.12
C GLY A 97 -19.20 -8.52 2.25
N ILE A 98 -18.45 -8.18 3.30
CA ILE A 98 -17.18 -8.84 3.64
C ILE A 98 -17.36 -10.34 3.89
N ALA A 99 -18.49 -10.76 4.47
CA ALA A 99 -18.79 -12.16 4.74
C ALA A 99 -18.77 -13.04 3.46
N SER A 100 -19.20 -12.49 2.32
CA SER A 100 -19.10 -13.17 1.02
C SER A 100 -17.64 -13.47 0.63
N THR A 101 -16.77 -12.48 0.80
CA THR A 101 -15.33 -12.62 0.51
C THR A 101 -14.66 -13.59 1.47
N VAL A 102 -15.04 -13.55 2.76
CA VAL A 102 -14.52 -14.48 3.77
C VAL A 102 -14.87 -15.92 3.39
N ARG A 103 -16.14 -16.21 3.08
CA ARG A 103 -16.56 -17.57 2.66
C ARG A 103 -15.80 -18.03 1.41
N ALA A 104 -15.68 -17.17 0.41
CA ALA A 104 -14.98 -17.51 -0.83
C ALA A 104 -13.47 -17.74 -0.60
N THR A 105 -12.84 -16.95 0.28
CA THR A 105 -11.42 -17.07 0.62
C THR A 105 -11.15 -18.32 1.46
N ARG A 106 -12.02 -18.64 2.43
CA ARG A 106 -11.95 -19.88 3.21
C ARG A 106 -12.09 -21.12 2.30
N ALA A 107 -13.01 -21.10 1.35
CA ALA A 107 -13.27 -22.21 0.43
C ALA A 107 -12.16 -22.42 -0.62
N ALA A 108 -11.50 -21.36 -1.06
CA ALA A 108 -10.43 -21.44 -2.06
C ALA A 108 -9.18 -22.14 -1.50
N SER A 109 -8.52 -22.93 -2.34
CA SER A 109 -7.19 -23.47 -2.06
C SER A 109 -6.12 -22.38 -2.10
N GLU A 110 -4.95 -22.67 -1.51
CA GLU A 110 -3.79 -21.76 -1.56
C GLU A 110 -3.35 -21.47 -3.01
N ASP A 111 -3.39 -22.47 -3.90
CA ASP A 111 -3.04 -22.33 -5.32
C ASP A 111 -4.04 -21.44 -6.08
N GLU A 112 -5.34 -21.57 -5.83
CA GLU A 112 -6.36 -20.71 -6.45
C GLU A 112 -6.23 -19.25 -6.00
N LEU A 113 -5.96 -19.03 -4.71
CA LEU A 113 -5.68 -17.70 -4.17
C LEU A 113 -4.43 -17.11 -4.79
N PHE A 114 -3.35 -17.89 -4.88
CA PHE A 114 -2.12 -17.47 -5.56
C PHE A 114 -2.37 -17.09 -7.02
N ALA A 115 -3.01 -17.96 -7.81
CA ALA A 115 -3.24 -17.73 -9.23
C ALA A 115 -4.05 -16.45 -9.48
N SER A 116 -5.11 -16.22 -8.69
CA SER A 116 -5.94 -15.04 -8.82
C SER A 116 -5.24 -13.76 -8.34
N ALA A 117 -4.51 -13.82 -7.22
CA ALA A 117 -3.75 -12.69 -6.69
C ALA A 117 -2.59 -12.29 -7.61
N ALA A 118 -1.87 -13.26 -8.18
CA ALA A 118 -0.80 -13.04 -9.14
C ALA A 118 -1.30 -12.29 -10.38
N LYS A 119 -2.52 -12.57 -10.86
CA LYS A 119 -3.12 -11.84 -11.99
C LYS A 119 -3.31 -10.36 -11.66
N ARG A 120 -3.82 -10.05 -10.45
CA ARG A 120 -4.04 -8.68 -9.99
C ARG A 120 -2.71 -7.94 -9.77
N LEU A 121 -1.77 -8.59 -9.09
CA LEU A 121 -0.45 -8.03 -8.81
C LEU A 121 0.34 -7.74 -10.09
N LYS A 122 0.27 -8.61 -11.10
CA LYS A 122 0.86 -8.35 -12.42
C LYS A 122 0.30 -7.11 -13.11
N SER A 123 -0.93 -6.68 -12.81
CA SER A 123 -1.45 -5.41 -13.33
C SER A 123 -0.80 -4.22 -12.62
N LEU A 124 -0.65 -4.27 -11.30
CA LEU A 124 0.06 -3.24 -10.54
C LEU A 124 1.54 -3.13 -10.95
N MET A 125 2.22 -4.27 -11.15
CA MET A 125 3.60 -4.31 -11.63
C MET A 125 3.73 -3.69 -13.02
N ARG A 126 2.80 -4.02 -13.93
CA ARG A 126 2.70 -3.39 -15.24
C ARG A 126 2.38 -1.91 -15.18
N ASP A 127 1.87 -1.40 -14.06
CA ASP A 127 1.66 0.03 -13.82
C ASP A 127 2.88 0.72 -13.20
N GLY A 128 3.99 0.00 -13.00
CA GLY A 128 5.26 0.53 -12.46
C GLY A 128 5.49 0.25 -10.97
N VAL A 129 4.66 -0.59 -10.34
CA VAL A 129 4.82 -0.97 -8.93
C VAL A 129 5.96 -1.98 -8.75
N THR A 130 6.95 -1.65 -7.94
CA THR A 130 8.05 -2.56 -7.58
C THR A 130 7.95 -3.07 -6.15
N THR A 131 7.18 -2.40 -5.29
CA THR A 131 6.91 -2.84 -3.92
C THR A 131 5.42 -2.77 -3.62
N VAL A 132 4.88 -3.81 -2.98
CA VAL A 132 3.48 -3.88 -2.57
C VAL A 132 3.38 -4.37 -1.13
N GLU A 133 2.42 -3.84 -0.40
CA GLU A 133 1.94 -4.43 0.84
C GLU A 133 0.69 -5.26 0.60
N ILE A 134 0.61 -6.44 1.21
CA ILE A 134 -0.51 -7.38 1.09
C ILE A 134 -0.97 -7.76 2.49
N LYS A 135 -2.23 -7.41 2.79
CA LYS A 135 -2.89 -7.75 4.04
C LYS A 135 -3.59 -9.11 3.95
N SER A 136 -3.71 -9.77 5.10
CA SER A 136 -4.65 -10.86 5.30
C SER A 136 -6.07 -10.32 5.61
N GLY A 137 -6.86 -10.94 6.49
CA GLY A 137 -8.12 -10.36 6.97
C GLY A 137 -9.39 -10.80 6.22
N TYR A 138 -9.29 -11.73 5.27
CA TYR A 138 -10.44 -12.45 4.71
C TYR A 138 -10.48 -13.92 5.15
N GLY A 139 -9.64 -14.32 6.10
CA GLY A 139 -9.70 -15.63 6.73
C GLY A 139 -10.54 -15.58 8.02
N LEU A 140 -10.27 -14.61 8.89
CA LEU A 140 -10.89 -14.45 10.21
C LEU A 140 -10.82 -15.71 11.11
N ASP A 141 -9.84 -16.57 10.84
CA ASP A 141 -9.46 -17.74 11.61
C ASP A 141 -7.99 -18.06 11.34
N LEU A 142 -7.33 -18.77 12.25
CA LEU A 142 -5.89 -19.02 12.15
C LEU A 142 -5.49 -19.74 10.85
N ALA A 143 -6.28 -20.74 10.41
CA ALA A 143 -5.93 -21.53 9.24
C ALA A 143 -5.93 -20.69 7.96
N ASN A 144 -6.93 -19.84 7.80
CA ASN A 144 -7.13 -19.05 6.60
C ASN A 144 -6.32 -17.75 6.61
N GLU A 145 -6.11 -17.10 7.75
CA GLU A 145 -5.16 -15.99 7.87
C GLU A 145 -3.74 -16.46 7.50
N ARG A 146 -3.33 -17.63 8.01
CA ARG A 146 -2.06 -18.27 7.63
C ARG A 146 -1.98 -18.54 6.13
N LYS A 147 -3.02 -19.13 5.54
CA LYS A 147 -3.09 -19.43 4.11
C LYS A 147 -2.88 -18.17 3.27
N MET A 148 -3.53 -17.06 3.61
CA MET A 148 -3.38 -15.79 2.90
C MET A 148 -1.95 -15.23 2.99
N LEU A 149 -1.35 -15.24 4.19
CA LEU A 149 0.02 -14.75 4.38
C LEU A 149 1.05 -15.64 3.67
N ARG A 150 0.84 -16.96 3.60
CA ARG A 150 1.66 -17.86 2.79
C ARG A 150 1.56 -17.54 1.30
N VAL A 151 0.37 -17.24 0.79
CA VAL A 151 0.21 -16.76 -0.59
C VAL A 151 0.99 -15.46 -0.80
N ALA A 152 0.94 -14.51 0.14
CA ALA A 152 1.73 -13.26 0.04
C ALA A 152 3.24 -13.54 -0.03
N ARG A 153 3.77 -14.46 0.80
CA ARG A 153 5.18 -14.88 0.73
C ARG A 153 5.52 -15.57 -0.58
N ARG A 154 4.62 -16.40 -1.10
CA ARG A 154 4.81 -17.08 -2.39
C ARG A 154 4.81 -16.11 -3.56
N LEU A 155 3.94 -15.10 -3.55
CA LEU A 155 3.96 -14.02 -4.55
C LEU A 155 5.31 -13.28 -4.55
N ALA A 156 5.87 -13.01 -3.36
CA ALA A 156 7.19 -12.38 -3.22
C ALA A 156 8.32 -13.23 -3.82
N ALA A 157 8.21 -14.56 -3.71
CA ALA A 157 9.21 -15.50 -4.21
C ALA A 157 9.10 -15.76 -5.73
N GLU A 158 7.89 -15.75 -6.28
CA GLU A 158 7.64 -16.14 -7.67
C GLU A 158 7.52 -14.96 -8.65
N LEU A 159 7.29 -13.75 -8.16
CA LEU A 159 7.14 -12.56 -9.00
C LEU A 159 8.27 -11.55 -8.74
N PRO A 160 8.69 -10.78 -9.76
CA PRO A 160 9.69 -9.74 -9.59
C PRO A 160 9.10 -8.48 -8.92
N VAL A 161 8.60 -8.61 -7.69
CA VAL A 161 8.08 -7.54 -6.85
C VAL A 161 8.45 -7.77 -5.38
N SER A 162 8.75 -6.71 -4.65
CA SER A 162 8.98 -6.76 -3.21
C SER A 162 7.63 -6.76 -2.48
N VAL A 163 7.41 -7.69 -1.56
CA VAL A 163 6.14 -7.82 -0.83
C VAL A 163 6.38 -7.65 0.66
N ARG A 164 5.56 -6.79 1.28
CA ARG A 164 5.37 -6.75 2.74
C ARG A 164 4.03 -7.37 3.11
N SER A 165 4.01 -8.23 4.12
CA SER A 165 2.77 -8.88 4.58
C SER A 165 2.28 -8.29 5.89
N SER A 166 0.99 -7.96 5.96
CA SER A 166 0.36 -7.43 7.16
C SER A 166 -0.72 -8.39 7.68
N CYS A 167 -0.62 -8.77 8.95
CA CYS A 167 -1.66 -9.56 9.61
C CYS A 167 -2.84 -8.65 9.96
N LEU A 168 -3.98 -8.85 9.30
CA LEU A 168 -5.22 -8.10 9.53
C LEU A 168 -6.31 -9.03 10.08
N ALA A 169 -5.98 -9.89 11.05
CA ALA A 169 -6.97 -10.79 11.65
C ALA A 169 -8.15 -10.02 12.29
N ALA A 170 -7.90 -8.81 12.81
CA ALA A 170 -8.89 -7.88 13.33
C ALA A 170 -9.53 -7.03 12.21
N HIS A 171 -9.94 -7.63 11.09
CA HIS A 171 -10.63 -6.93 9.99
C HIS A 171 -12.13 -6.78 10.23
N ALA A 172 -12.77 -7.86 10.70
CA ALA A 172 -14.19 -7.93 11.00
C ALA A 172 -14.45 -9.06 11.99
N LEU A 173 -15.60 -9.03 12.64
CA LEU A 173 -16.04 -10.10 13.54
C LEU A 173 -16.54 -11.30 12.71
N PRO A 174 -15.90 -12.49 12.80
CA PRO A 174 -16.40 -13.68 12.13
C PRO A 174 -17.74 -14.15 12.73
N PRO A 175 -18.62 -14.78 11.93
CA PRO A 175 -19.95 -15.23 12.40
C PRO A 175 -19.90 -16.15 13.62
N GLU A 176 -18.85 -16.96 13.75
CA GLU A 176 -18.66 -17.87 14.89
C GLU A 176 -18.47 -17.13 16.22
N TYR A 177 -18.13 -15.84 16.18
CA TYR A 177 -17.94 -14.95 17.35
C TYR A 177 -19.00 -13.85 17.42
N ALA A 178 -20.16 -14.01 16.80
CA ALA A 178 -21.27 -13.06 16.94
C ALA A 178 -21.52 -12.70 18.42
N ASP A 179 -21.64 -11.41 18.70
CA ASP A 179 -21.80 -10.81 20.04
C ASP A 179 -20.65 -11.11 21.04
N ARG A 180 -19.52 -11.65 20.56
CA ARG A 180 -18.36 -12.06 21.35
C ARG A 180 -17.06 -11.49 20.79
N ALA A 181 -17.08 -10.21 20.44
CA ALA A 181 -15.92 -9.51 19.86
C ALA A 181 -14.68 -9.55 20.77
N ASP A 182 -14.86 -9.46 22.10
CA ASP A 182 -13.73 -9.52 23.04
C ASP A 182 -13.08 -10.92 23.12
N ASP A 183 -13.86 -11.99 22.94
CA ASP A 183 -13.36 -13.37 22.87
C ASP A 183 -12.57 -13.57 21.56
N TYR A 184 -13.02 -12.96 20.46
CA TYR A 184 -12.31 -13.02 19.18
C TYR A 184 -10.98 -12.27 19.24
N ILE A 185 -10.97 -11.08 19.85
CA ILE A 185 -9.74 -10.31 20.08
C ILE A 185 -8.79 -11.08 20.99
N GLU A 186 -9.29 -11.75 22.04
CA GLU A 186 -8.46 -12.62 22.87
C GLU A 186 -7.85 -13.76 22.06
N HIS A 187 -8.63 -14.42 21.20
CA HIS A 187 -8.11 -15.48 20.33
C HIS A 187 -7.06 -14.97 19.33
N ILE A 188 -7.24 -13.76 18.78
CA ILE A 188 -6.21 -13.11 17.95
C ILE A 188 -4.91 -12.94 18.74
N CYS A 189 -5.00 -12.38 19.95
CA CYS A 189 -3.84 -12.04 20.76
C CYS A 189 -3.13 -13.27 21.34
N ALA A 190 -3.89 -14.25 21.82
CA ALA A 190 -3.36 -15.43 22.51
C ALA A 190 -2.88 -16.54 21.55
N GLU A 191 -3.51 -16.67 20.39
CA GLU A 191 -3.26 -17.81 19.49
C GLU A 191 -2.84 -17.37 18.09
N MET A 192 -3.64 -16.55 17.42
CA MET A 192 -3.44 -16.32 15.98
C MET A 192 -2.16 -15.55 15.69
N LEU A 193 -2.02 -14.36 16.27
CA LEU A 193 -0.90 -13.47 15.99
C LEU A 193 0.45 -14.08 16.44
N PRO A 194 0.59 -14.66 17.65
CA PRO A 194 1.83 -15.33 18.05
C PRO A 194 2.22 -16.49 17.11
N ALA A 195 1.25 -17.31 16.68
CA ALA A 195 1.53 -18.43 15.77
C ALA A 195 2.00 -17.93 14.39
N LEU A 196 1.33 -16.93 13.82
CA LEU A 196 1.69 -16.35 12.52
C LEU A 196 3.04 -15.65 12.56
N ALA A 197 3.35 -14.95 13.65
CA ALA A 197 4.64 -14.31 13.87
C ALA A 197 5.78 -15.34 13.99
N ALA A 198 5.56 -16.43 14.74
CA ALA A 198 6.54 -17.52 14.88
C ALA A 198 6.86 -18.22 13.55
N GLU A 199 5.92 -18.24 12.60
CA GLU A 199 6.12 -18.75 11.25
C GLU A 199 6.83 -17.75 10.30
N GLY A 200 7.17 -16.54 10.75
CA GLY A 200 7.80 -15.50 9.93
C GLY A 200 6.90 -14.91 8.85
N LEU A 201 5.57 -15.05 9.01
CA LEU A 201 4.59 -14.66 8.00
C LEU A 201 4.14 -13.20 8.09
N VAL A 202 4.53 -12.46 9.13
CA VAL A 202 4.01 -11.13 9.46
C VAL A 202 5.15 -10.11 9.48
N ASP A 203 5.07 -9.08 8.64
CA ASP A 203 5.97 -7.92 8.67
C ASP A 203 5.39 -6.76 9.49
N ALA A 204 4.06 -6.65 9.57
CA ALA A 204 3.35 -5.68 10.41
C ALA A 204 1.97 -6.22 10.84
N VAL A 205 1.39 -5.64 11.89
CA VAL A 205 0.04 -5.97 12.36
C VAL A 205 -0.91 -4.82 12.07
N ASP A 206 -2.11 -5.15 11.62
CA ASP A 206 -3.14 -4.20 11.24
C ASP A 206 -4.47 -4.56 11.91
N ALA A 207 -5.37 -3.58 12.01
CA ALA A 207 -6.72 -3.76 12.53
C ALA A 207 -7.69 -2.75 11.90
N PHE A 208 -8.99 -3.06 11.95
CA PHE A 208 -10.03 -2.11 11.55
C PHE A 208 -10.70 -1.48 12.76
N CYS A 209 -10.32 -0.23 13.06
CA CYS A 209 -10.86 0.56 14.16
C CYS A 209 -12.08 1.36 13.67
N GLU A 210 -13.27 0.78 13.81
CA GLU A 210 -14.51 1.39 13.35
C GLU A 210 -15.72 0.88 14.15
N TYR A 211 -16.81 1.65 14.21
CA TYR A 211 -18.00 1.31 15.01
C TYR A 211 -18.64 -0.02 14.62
N LEU A 212 -18.41 -0.47 13.38
CA LEU A 212 -18.92 -1.72 12.83
C LEU A 212 -17.91 -2.88 12.85
N ALA A 213 -16.68 -2.62 13.32
CA ALA A 213 -15.59 -3.60 13.41
C ALA A 213 -15.10 -3.71 14.85
N PHE A 214 -14.01 -3.05 15.21
CA PHE A 214 -13.44 -3.10 16.55
C PHE A 214 -13.28 -1.71 17.16
N SER A 215 -13.56 -1.62 18.47
CA SER A 215 -13.36 -0.39 19.25
C SER A 215 -11.87 -0.08 19.48
N PRO A 216 -11.51 1.17 19.82
CA PRO A 216 -10.13 1.53 20.16
C PRO A 216 -9.53 0.65 21.28
N ALA A 217 -10.32 0.29 22.30
CA ALA A 217 -9.85 -0.56 23.40
C ALA A 217 -9.54 -2.00 22.95
N GLN A 218 -10.30 -2.53 21.97
CA GLN A 218 -10.04 -3.84 21.39
C GLN A 218 -8.81 -3.83 20.49
N VAL A 219 -8.67 -2.81 19.66
CA VAL A 219 -7.48 -2.60 18.81
C VAL A 219 -6.23 -2.44 19.65
N GLU A 220 -6.32 -1.71 20.77
CA GLU A 220 -5.18 -1.53 21.68
C GLU A 220 -4.64 -2.86 22.23
N ARG A 221 -5.50 -3.84 22.54
CA ARG A 221 -5.07 -5.19 22.96
C ARG A 221 -4.23 -5.88 21.86
N VAL A 222 -4.63 -5.72 20.60
CA VAL A 222 -3.89 -6.27 19.46
C VAL A 222 -2.53 -5.57 19.31
N PHE A 223 -2.48 -4.25 19.47
CA PHE A 223 -1.23 -3.47 19.40
C PHE A 223 -0.25 -3.80 20.51
N VAL A 224 -0.74 -3.97 21.75
CA VAL A 224 0.08 -4.43 22.87
C VAL A 224 0.71 -5.79 22.55
N THR A 225 -0.06 -6.71 21.99
CA THR A 225 0.46 -8.03 21.58
C THR A 225 1.49 -7.91 20.46
N ALA A 226 1.24 -7.07 19.44
CA ALA A 226 2.19 -6.83 18.36
C ALA A 226 3.53 -6.27 18.87
N GLN A 227 3.50 -5.31 19.79
CA GLN A 227 4.71 -4.78 20.43
C GLN A 227 5.47 -5.84 21.23
N GLN A 228 4.77 -6.71 21.98
CA GLN A 228 5.41 -7.83 22.70
C GLN A 228 6.12 -8.81 21.76
N LEU A 229 5.62 -8.94 20.52
CA LEU A 229 6.23 -9.75 19.46
C LEU A 229 7.29 -9.00 18.65
N GLY A 230 7.53 -7.72 18.94
CA GLY A 230 8.48 -6.87 18.20
C GLY A 230 8.02 -6.53 16.78
N LEU A 231 6.72 -6.59 16.51
CA LEU A 231 6.14 -6.27 15.21
C LEU A 231 5.63 -4.83 15.18
N PRO A 232 5.91 -4.07 14.10
CA PRO A 232 5.32 -2.75 13.92
C PRO A 232 3.80 -2.86 13.66
N VAL A 233 3.08 -1.80 13.98
CA VAL A 233 1.62 -1.73 13.79
C VAL A 233 1.22 -0.70 12.74
N LYS A 234 0.03 -0.86 12.19
CA LYS A 234 -0.69 0.07 11.32
C LYS A 234 -2.19 -0.06 11.58
N LEU A 235 -2.99 0.85 11.02
CA LEU A 235 -4.42 0.88 11.32
C LEU A 235 -5.30 1.42 10.19
N HIS A 236 -6.37 0.71 9.85
CA HIS A 236 -7.55 1.34 9.22
C HIS A 236 -8.28 2.17 10.27
N ALA A 237 -8.28 3.49 10.08
CA ALA A 237 -8.84 4.42 11.06
C ALA A 237 -9.64 5.55 10.39
N GLU A 238 -10.68 5.99 11.09
CA GLU A 238 -11.51 7.14 10.73
C GLU A 238 -12.10 7.11 9.31
N GLN A 239 -12.39 5.92 8.79
CA GLN A 239 -12.96 5.78 7.44
C GLN A 239 -14.43 6.24 7.41
N LEU A 240 -15.22 5.84 8.40
CA LEU A 240 -16.67 6.05 8.42
C LEU A 240 -17.12 6.87 9.64
N SER A 241 -16.33 6.90 10.70
CA SER A 241 -16.59 7.73 11.88
C SER A 241 -15.31 8.10 12.62
N SER A 242 -15.35 9.15 13.44
CA SER A 242 -14.20 9.55 14.28
C SER A 242 -14.22 8.79 15.61
N LEU A 243 -13.31 7.82 15.76
CA LEU A 243 -13.09 7.07 17.01
C LEU A 243 -11.73 7.36 17.66
N HIS A 244 -10.92 8.24 17.06
CA HIS A 244 -9.55 8.54 17.48
C HIS A 244 -8.62 7.30 17.45
N GLY A 245 -8.90 6.38 16.53
CA GLY A 245 -8.01 5.29 16.14
C GLY A 245 -6.69 5.80 15.57
N SER A 246 -6.69 6.88 14.80
CA SER A 246 -5.47 7.54 14.28
C SER A 246 -4.57 8.10 15.40
N SER A 247 -5.16 8.73 16.42
CA SER A 247 -4.44 9.06 17.66
C SER A 247 -3.94 7.82 18.41
N LEU A 248 -4.72 6.74 18.48
CA LEU A 248 -4.27 5.46 19.05
C LEU A 248 -3.07 4.91 18.27
N ALA A 249 -3.11 4.90 16.94
CA ALA A 249 -1.99 4.48 16.08
C ALA A 249 -0.73 5.30 16.36
N ALA A 250 -0.86 6.62 16.48
CA ALA A 250 0.24 7.51 16.84
C ALA A 250 0.86 7.17 18.21
N ARG A 251 0.05 6.87 19.24
CA ARG A 251 0.55 6.47 20.58
C ARG A 251 1.41 5.22 20.53
N TYR A 252 1.13 4.30 19.60
CA TYR A 252 1.89 3.05 19.43
C TYR A 252 2.99 3.17 18.38
N GLN A 253 3.30 4.39 17.91
CA GLN A 253 4.28 4.66 16.86
C GLN A 253 4.03 3.80 15.61
N ALA A 254 2.76 3.71 15.21
CA ALA A 254 2.36 2.99 14.03
C ALA A 254 3.11 3.49 12.79
N LEU A 255 3.36 2.58 11.83
CA LEU A 255 3.94 2.96 10.55
C LEU A 255 2.99 3.89 9.78
N SER A 256 1.70 3.57 9.83
CA SER A 256 0.66 4.37 9.19
C SER A 256 -0.70 4.26 9.87
N ALA A 257 -1.52 5.27 9.64
CA ALA A 257 -2.98 5.21 9.78
C ALA A 257 -3.59 5.49 8.40
N ASP A 258 -4.58 4.70 8.02
CA ASP A 258 -5.06 4.56 6.66
C ASP A 258 -6.56 4.93 6.58
N HIS A 259 -7.03 5.46 5.45
CA HIS A 259 -8.36 6.08 5.23
C HIS A 259 -8.46 7.56 5.64
N LEU A 260 -8.79 7.82 6.91
CA LEU A 260 -8.73 9.13 7.56
C LEU A 260 -9.77 10.18 7.13
N GLU A 261 -10.86 9.81 6.47
CA GLU A 261 -11.92 10.75 6.07
C GLU A 261 -12.48 11.56 7.26
N PHE A 262 -12.66 10.92 8.41
CA PHE A 262 -13.25 11.51 9.62
C PHE A 262 -12.22 11.89 10.70
N MET A 263 -10.92 11.83 10.41
CA MET A 263 -9.91 12.22 11.40
C MET A 263 -10.05 13.70 11.79
N THR A 264 -9.64 14.03 13.01
CA THR A 264 -9.67 15.41 13.53
C THR A 264 -8.31 16.10 13.41
N GLU A 265 -8.26 17.40 13.71
CA GLU A 265 -6.97 18.12 13.76
C GLU A 265 -6.06 17.58 14.87
N ASP A 266 -6.62 17.16 16.01
CA ASP A 266 -5.85 16.57 17.11
C ASP A 266 -5.18 15.26 16.68
N ASP A 267 -5.87 14.47 15.86
CA ASP A 267 -5.30 13.26 15.27
C ASP A 267 -4.12 13.58 14.33
N ALA A 268 -4.24 14.65 13.53
CA ALA A 268 -3.16 15.09 12.65
C ALA A 268 -1.92 15.55 13.44
N ILE A 269 -2.12 16.23 14.57
CA ILE A 269 -1.04 16.62 15.49
C ILE A 269 -0.34 15.37 16.04
N ALA A 270 -1.11 14.41 16.57
CA ALA A 270 -0.55 13.18 17.14
C ALA A 270 0.24 12.37 16.08
N MET A 271 -0.28 12.26 14.86
CA MET A 271 0.40 11.60 13.76
C MET A 271 1.70 12.31 13.37
N ALA A 272 1.69 13.65 13.30
CA ALA A 272 2.89 14.44 13.02
C ALA A 272 3.98 14.23 14.08
N GLU A 273 3.62 14.27 15.36
CA GLU A 273 4.55 14.09 16.49
C GLU A 273 5.16 12.69 16.54
N SER A 274 4.37 11.66 16.24
CA SER A 274 4.83 10.26 16.24
C SER A 274 5.59 9.87 14.97
N GLY A 275 5.41 10.60 13.87
CA GLY A 275 5.91 10.23 12.54
C GLY A 275 5.05 9.19 11.82
N THR A 276 3.83 8.92 12.31
CA THR A 276 2.87 8.02 11.65
C THR A 276 2.44 8.61 10.30
N VAL A 277 2.55 7.82 9.23
CA VAL A 277 2.17 8.26 7.88
C VAL A 277 0.66 8.22 7.71
N ALA A 278 0.08 9.25 7.09
CA ALA A 278 -1.32 9.26 6.64
C ALA A 278 -1.44 8.58 5.28
N VAL A 279 -2.04 7.40 5.18
CA VAL A 279 -2.27 6.72 3.90
C VAL A 279 -3.68 7.01 3.40
N LEU A 280 -3.78 7.80 2.33
CA LEU A 280 -5.05 8.15 1.71
C LEU A 280 -5.42 7.17 0.61
N LEU A 281 -6.70 6.77 0.58
CA LEU A 281 -7.21 5.67 -0.24
C LEU A 281 -8.31 6.18 -1.19
N PRO A 282 -7.94 6.96 -2.23
CA PRO A 282 -8.92 7.65 -3.08
C PRO A 282 -9.82 6.70 -3.87
N GLY A 283 -9.37 5.48 -4.16
CA GLY A 283 -10.18 4.45 -4.80
C GLY A 283 -11.39 4.04 -3.97
N ALA A 284 -11.20 3.84 -2.67
CA ALA A 284 -12.29 3.51 -1.73
C ALA A 284 -13.26 4.67 -1.57
N PHE A 285 -12.74 5.88 -1.34
CA PHE A 285 -13.52 7.12 -1.28
C PHE A 285 -14.42 7.28 -2.52
N TYR A 286 -13.85 7.13 -3.71
CA TYR A 286 -14.56 7.22 -4.98
C TYR A 286 -15.65 6.16 -5.12
N PHE A 287 -15.30 4.89 -4.90
CA PHE A 287 -16.18 3.77 -5.19
C PHE A 287 -17.34 3.67 -4.19
N LEU A 288 -17.12 4.09 -2.93
CA LEU A 288 -18.16 4.20 -1.91
C LEU A 288 -19.03 5.46 -2.08
N ARG A 289 -18.65 6.38 -2.96
CA ARG A 289 -19.30 7.70 -3.13
C ARG A 289 -19.33 8.50 -1.84
N GLU A 290 -18.26 8.41 -1.07
CA GLU A 290 -18.10 9.19 0.14
C GLU A 290 -18.01 10.68 -0.23
N THR A 291 -18.49 11.53 0.68
CA THR A 291 -18.51 12.98 0.54
C THR A 291 -17.66 13.68 1.61
N GLN A 292 -17.38 13.01 2.72
CA GLN A 292 -16.46 13.47 3.74
C GLN A 292 -15.02 13.34 3.23
N LEU A 293 -14.36 14.47 3.02
CA LEU A 293 -12.96 14.50 2.60
C LEU A 293 -12.02 14.34 3.80
N PRO A 294 -10.87 13.66 3.65
CA PRO A 294 -9.82 13.71 4.66
C PRO A 294 -9.37 15.17 4.86
N PRO A 295 -9.00 15.59 6.09
CA PRO A 295 -8.70 16.98 6.42
C PRO A 295 -7.30 17.39 5.93
N MET A 296 -7.18 17.57 4.60
CA MET A 296 -5.91 17.86 3.91
C MET A 296 -5.19 19.09 4.45
N ASP A 297 -5.92 20.14 4.82
CA ASP A 297 -5.32 21.35 5.38
C ASP A 297 -4.68 21.11 6.74
N ALA A 298 -5.28 20.27 7.59
CA ALA A 298 -4.71 19.89 8.88
C ALA A 298 -3.45 19.03 8.69
N LEU A 299 -3.51 18.02 7.83
CA LEU A 299 -2.37 17.17 7.51
C LEU A 299 -1.16 17.99 7.02
N ARG A 300 -1.39 18.93 6.09
CA ARG A 300 -0.36 19.82 5.56
C ARG A 300 0.16 20.80 6.61
N LYS A 301 -0.74 21.44 7.37
CA LYS A 301 -0.39 22.42 8.41
C LYS A 301 0.57 21.83 9.45
N HIS A 302 0.34 20.59 9.84
CA HIS A 302 1.15 19.89 10.85
C HIS A 302 2.31 19.09 10.26
N GLY A 303 2.48 19.09 8.94
CA GLY A 303 3.59 18.42 8.28
C GLY A 303 3.52 16.89 8.27
N VAL A 304 2.32 16.32 8.41
CA VAL A 304 2.10 14.87 8.32
C VAL A 304 2.51 14.39 6.93
N LYS A 305 3.26 13.28 6.87
CA LYS A 305 3.61 12.65 5.60
C LYS A 305 2.39 11.93 5.05
N ILE A 306 2.07 12.19 3.78
CA ILE A 306 0.87 11.66 3.13
C ILE A 306 1.29 10.65 2.06
N ALA A 307 0.84 9.41 2.20
CA ALA A 307 0.98 8.34 1.24
C ALA A 307 -0.32 8.13 0.46
N VAL A 308 -0.21 7.52 -0.73
CA VAL A 308 -1.35 7.18 -1.60
C VAL A 308 -1.23 5.71 -1.98
N ALA A 309 -2.32 4.95 -1.87
CA ALA A 309 -2.35 3.54 -2.19
C ALA A 309 -3.66 3.15 -2.89
N SER A 310 -3.67 1.96 -3.51
CA SER A 310 -4.84 1.49 -4.26
C SER A 310 -5.98 1.03 -3.38
N ASP A 311 -5.68 0.55 -2.18
CA ASP A 311 -6.59 -0.25 -1.39
C ASP A 311 -7.16 -1.42 -2.21
N LEU A 312 -6.37 -2.03 -3.10
CA LEU A 312 -6.88 -3.10 -3.97
C LEU A 312 -7.57 -4.18 -3.14
N ASN A 313 -8.90 -4.22 -3.23
CA ASN A 313 -9.75 -5.15 -2.50
C ASN A 313 -11.06 -5.40 -3.27
N PRO A 314 -11.76 -6.53 -3.02
CA PRO A 314 -12.94 -6.89 -3.80
C PRO A 314 -14.16 -6.01 -3.53
N GLY A 315 -14.20 -5.28 -2.42
CA GLY A 315 -15.42 -4.68 -1.88
C GLY A 315 -15.56 -3.19 -2.06
N THR A 316 -14.51 -2.45 -1.73
CA THR A 316 -14.53 -0.99 -1.62
C THR A 316 -13.58 -0.33 -2.60
N SER A 317 -12.49 -0.97 -3.04
CA SER A 317 -11.62 -0.42 -4.08
C SER A 317 -11.09 -1.53 -5.01
N PRO A 318 -11.86 -1.97 -6.03
CA PRO A 318 -11.39 -2.95 -7.00
C PRO A 318 -10.43 -2.32 -8.04
N ALA A 319 -9.42 -1.58 -7.58
CA ALA A 319 -8.50 -0.80 -8.39
C ALA A 319 -7.21 -1.58 -8.73
N LEU A 320 -6.82 -1.60 -10.01
CA LEU A 320 -5.63 -2.31 -10.51
C LEU A 320 -4.55 -1.36 -11.05
N SER A 321 -4.51 -0.12 -10.56
CA SER A 321 -3.55 0.91 -11.00
C SER A 321 -3.28 1.90 -9.87
N VAL A 322 -2.01 2.07 -9.51
CA VAL A 322 -1.56 3.11 -8.57
C VAL A 322 -1.55 4.46 -9.26
N ARG A 323 -1.24 4.53 -10.57
CA ARG A 323 -1.32 5.78 -11.33
C ARG A 323 -2.73 6.37 -11.34
N LEU A 324 -3.76 5.54 -11.45
CA LEU A 324 -5.13 6.00 -11.28
C LEU A 324 -5.36 6.60 -9.90
N MET A 325 -4.75 6.04 -8.85
CA MET A 325 -4.83 6.61 -7.50
C MET A 325 -4.10 7.94 -7.37
N LEU A 326 -2.97 8.13 -8.06
CA LEU A 326 -2.30 9.43 -8.13
C LEU A 326 -3.24 10.49 -8.72
N ASN A 327 -3.92 10.16 -9.80
CA ASN A 327 -4.91 11.04 -10.40
C ASN A 327 -6.09 11.31 -9.46
N MET A 328 -6.67 10.27 -8.85
CA MET A 328 -7.81 10.41 -7.94
C MET A 328 -7.42 11.19 -6.68
N ALA A 329 -6.22 11.02 -6.15
CA ALA A 329 -5.69 11.83 -5.05
C ALA A 329 -5.63 13.33 -5.44
N CYS A 330 -5.16 13.64 -6.65
CA CYS A 330 -5.18 15.02 -7.14
C CYS A 330 -6.60 15.58 -7.35
N THR A 331 -7.50 14.78 -7.92
CA THR A 331 -8.83 15.26 -8.32
C THR A 331 -9.84 15.27 -7.18
N CYS A 332 -9.86 14.23 -6.34
CA CYS A 332 -10.74 14.11 -5.18
C CYS A 332 -10.17 14.88 -3.97
N PHE A 333 -8.88 14.73 -3.65
CA PHE A 333 -8.28 15.26 -2.42
C PHE A 333 -7.45 16.53 -2.63
N ARG A 334 -7.42 17.09 -3.85
CA ARG A 334 -6.69 18.33 -4.16
C ARG A 334 -5.20 18.26 -3.81
N MET A 335 -4.61 17.07 -3.90
CA MET A 335 -3.16 16.90 -3.85
C MET A 335 -2.52 17.48 -5.11
N THR A 336 -1.33 18.05 -5.00
CA THR A 336 -0.51 18.36 -6.18
C THR A 336 0.05 17.06 -6.78
N PRO A 337 0.40 17.03 -8.08
CA PRO A 337 1.06 15.87 -8.66
C PRO A 337 2.37 15.47 -7.95
N GLU A 338 3.11 16.43 -7.39
CA GLU A 338 4.33 16.18 -6.61
C GLU A 338 4.02 15.49 -5.28
N GLU A 339 3.01 15.98 -4.54
CA GLU A 339 2.53 15.33 -3.32
C GLU A 339 2.04 13.91 -3.60
N ALA A 340 1.30 13.70 -4.69
CA ALA A 340 0.79 12.39 -5.07
C ALA A 340 1.95 11.43 -5.41
N LEU A 341 2.93 11.87 -6.20
CA LEU A 341 4.08 11.02 -6.54
C LEU A 341 4.95 10.71 -5.31
N ALA A 342 5.17 11.68 -4.41
CA ALA A 342 5.81 11.43 -3.11
C ALA A 342 5.02 10.42 -2.29
N GLY A 343 3.68 10.50 -2.38
CA GLY A 343 2.75 9.61 -1.73
C GLY A 343 2.86 8.15 -2.15
N ALA A 344 3.15 7.87 -3.42
CA ALA A 344 3.36 6.51 -3.94
C ALA A 344 4.83 6.11 -4.08
N THR A 345 5.76 6.89 -3.51
CA THR A 345 7.20 6.59 -3.53
C THR A 345 7.77 6.68 -2.11
N ILE A 346 8.35 7.81 -1.71
CA ILE A 346 9.06 7.92 -0.44
C ILE A 346 8.14 7.86 0.79
N HIS A 347 6.93 8.44 0.74
CA HIS A 347 5.99 8.35 1.86
C HIS A 347 5.35 6.95 1.96
N ALA A 348 5.07 6.29 0.83
CA ALA A 348 4.68 4.89 0.83
C ALA A 348 5.80 3.98 1.38
N ALA A 349 7.07 4.25 1.06
CA ALA A 349 8.19 3.55 1.69
C ALA A 349 8.24 3.79 3.21
N GLN A 350 7.95 5.01 3.68
CA GLN A 350 7.86 5.32 5.11
C GLN A 350 6.72 4.55 5.80
N ALA A 351 5.54 4.48 5.17
CA ALA A 351 4.38 3.72 5.66
C ALA A 351 4.63 2.19 5.77
N LEU A 352 5.70 1.69 5.15
CA LEU A 352 6.15 0.30 5.25
C LEU A 352 7.43 0.11 6.09
N GLY A 353 7.97 1.17 6.68
CA GLY A 353 9.26 1.12 7.40
C GLY A 353 10.47 0.88 6.48
N MET A 354 10.36 1.19 5.19
CA MET A 354 11.33 0.90 4.13
C MET A 354 12.05 2.13 3.58
N ALA A 355 11.77 3.33 4.08
CA ALA A 355 12.31 4.59 3.55
C ALA A 355 13.85 4.68 3.51
N ARG A 356 14.55 3.89 4.33
CA ARG A 356 16.02 3.80 4.32
C ARG A 356 16.56 3.10 3.07
N THR A 357 15.78 2.21 2.46
CA THR A 357 16.21 1.37 1.33
C THR A 357 15.44 1.64 0.05
N HIS A 358 14.18 2.07 0.12
CA HIS A 358 13.27 2.26 -1.03
C HIS A 358 12.68 3.68 -1.07
N GLY A 359 11.95 3.97 -2.16
CA GLY A 359 11.08 5.14 -2.28
C GLY A 359 11.76 6.42 -2.80
N SER A 360 13.08 6.43 -2.95
CA SER A 360 13.82 7.51 -3.60
C SER A 360 15.06 6.98 -4.32
N LEU A 361 15.55 7.74 -5.30
CA LEU A 361 16.77 7.44 -6.05
C LEU A 361 17.96 8.10 -5.36
N GLU A 362 18.53 7.41 -4.37
CA GLU A 362 19.68 7.89 -3.60
C GLU A 362 20.78 6.83 -3.58
N VAL A 363 22.04 7.28 -3.52
CA VAL A 363 23.20 6.38 -3.43
C VAL A 363 23.06 5.46 -2.20
N GLY A 364 23.27 4.16 -2.41
CA GLY A 364 23.14 3.13 -1.38
C GLY A 364 21.74 2.56 -1.21
N LYS A 365 20.69 3.15 -1.82
CA LYS A 365 19.35 2.55 -1.87
C LYS A 365 19.24 1.47 -2.93
N VAL A 366 18.18 0.67 -2.86
CA VAL A 366 17.93 -0.36 -3.89
C VAL A 366 17.68 0.29 -5.25
N ALA A 367 18.16 -0.36 -6.30
CA ALA A 367 18.01 0.07 -7.67
C ALA A 367 16.64 -0.36 -8.23
N ASP A 368 15.59 0.20 -7.63
CA ASP A 368 14.19 0.04 -8.03
C ASP A 368 13.67 1.35 -8.62
N PHE A 369 13.51 1.39 -9.93
CA PHE A 369 13.11 2.60 -10.64
C PHE A 369 12.34 2.29 -11.92
N VAL A 370 11.57 3.28 -12.38
CA VAL A 370 10.83 3.20 -13.64
C VAL A 370 11.28 4.33 -14.55
N ALA A 371 11.67 4.00 -15.77
CA ALA A 371 11.93 4.97 -16.83
C ALA A 371 10.65 5.11 -17.68
N TRP A 372 10.03 6.28 -17.63
CA TRP A 372 8.77 6.63 -18.30
C TRP A 372 9.04 7.45 -19.56
N HIS A 373 8.36 7.13 -20.66
CA HIS A 373 8.36 7.96 -21.87
C HIS A 373 7.22 8.97 -21.80
N ILE A 374 7.46 10.04 -21.03
CA ILE A 374 6.53 11.15 -20.75
C ILE A 374 7.28 12.48 -20.87
N ASP A 375 6.57 13.60 -20.89
CA ASP A 375 7.20 14.92 -21.04
C ASP A 375 7.64 15.51 -19.68
N ARG A 376 6.94 15.15 -18.60
CA ARG A 376 7.24 15.59 -17.22
C ARG A 376 6.65 14.64 -16.17
N PRO A 377 7.18 14.61 -14.92
CA PRO A 377 6.67 13.71 -13.87
C PRO A 377 5.17 13.88 -13.56
N ALA A 378 4.63 15.08 -13.72
CA ALA A 378 3.22 15.37 -13.48
C ALA A 378 2.27 14.56 -14.40
N ASP A 379 2.76 14.05 -15.54
CA ASP A 379 1.97 13.24 -16.47
C ASP A 379 1.50 11.93 -15.81
N LEU A 380 2.23 11.43 -14.81
CA LEU A 380 1.87 10.21 -14.05
C LEU A 380 0.55 10.35 -13.30
N SER A 381 0.23 11.56 -12.82
CA SER A 381 -1.01 11.88 -12.11
C SER A 381 -2.05 12.54 -13.02
N TYR A 382 -1.66 12.99 -14.22
CA TYR A 382 -2.54 13.67 -15.16
C TYR A 382 -3.39 12.70 -15.98
N TRP A 383 -2.77 11.69 -16.59
CA TRP A 383 -3.46 10.76 -17.48
C TRP A 383 -4.40 9.81 -16.71
N LEU A 384 -5.67 9.77 -17.15
CA LEU A 384 -6.69 8.88 -16.60
C LEU A 384 -6.55 7.46 -17.16
N GLY A 385 -5.99 6.55 -16.36
CA GLY A 385 -5.82 5.15 -16.73
C GLY A 385 -4.95 4.95 -17.98
N GLY A 386 -5.05 3.75 -18.57
CA GLY A 386 -4.27 3.36 -19.74
C GLY A 386 -2.78 3.11 -19.46
N GLU A 387 -2.09 2.65 -20.49
CA GLU A 387 -0.66 2.37 -20.42
C GLU A 387 0.15 3.63 -20.78
N LEU A 388 1.22 3.86 -20.04
CA LEU A 388 2.32 4.73 -20.47
C LEU A 388 3.50 3.83 -20.81
N GLU A 389 4.16 4.13 -21.93
CA GLU A 389 5.36 3.42 -22.35
C GLU A 389 6.45 3.64 -21.29
N LYS A 390 7.03 2.54 -20.82
CA LYS A 390 7.97 2.55 -19.70
C LYS A 390 8.82 1.29 -19.66
N ARG A 391 9.92 1.39 -18.92
CA ARG A 391 10.82 0.28 -18.58
C ARG A 391 10.95 0.22 -17.06
N VAL A 392 10.69 -0.95 -16.49
CA VAL A 392 10.74 -1.16 -15.03
C VAL A 392 12.05 -1.85 -14.68
N VAL A 393 12.78 -1.29 -13.73
CA VAL A 393 14.02 -1.87 -13.20
C VAL A 393 13.80 -2.21 -11.74
N ARG A 394 14.10 -3.47 -11.39
CA ARG A 394 14.09 -3.96 -10.01
C ARG A 394 15.46 -4.55 -9.69
N HIS A 395 16.02 -4.17 -8.54
CA HIS A 395 17.33 -4.63 -8.08
C HIS A 395 18.41 -4.47 -9.18
N GLY A 396 18.34 -3.38 -9.95
CA GLY A 396 19.28 -3.08 -11.02
C GLY A 396 19.13 -3.94 -12.28
N VAL A 397 18.05 -4.72 -12.41
CA VAL A 397 17.73 -5.55 -13.57
C VAL A 397 16.40 -5.10 -14.17
N GLU A 398 16.36 -4.92 -15.49
CA GLU A 398 15.12 -4.64 -16.20
C GLU A 398 14.20 -5.86 -16.19
N ILE A 399 12.94 -5.66 -15.82
CA ILE A 399 11.92 -6.71 -15.73
C ILE A 399 10.86 -6.52 -16.83
N ALA A 400 10.30 -7.64 -17.29
CA ALA A 400 9.36 -7.71 -18.40
C ALA A 400 7.93 -7.28 -18.04
#